data_AF-A0A7Y1UQ42-F1
#
_entry.id   AF-A0A7Y1UQ42-F1
#
_cell.length_a   1.000
_cell.length_b   1.000
_cell.length_c   1.000
_cell.angle_alpha   90.00
_cell.angle_beta   90.00
_cell.angle_gamma   90.00
#
_symmetry.space_group_name_H-M   'P 1'
#
loop_
_entity.id
_entity.type
_entity.pdbx_description
1 polymer ?
#
loop_
_entity_poly.entity_id
_entity_poly.type
_entity_poly.pdbx_seq_one_letter_code
_entity_poly.pdbx_strand_id
1 'polypeptide(L)'
;LQGAYFFGDFGSNRFWSVRYNGSAITELLRWDPTFDNLVIEPAAAAPVFGKFASISEGGDGEIYICTQPQINAGDSGGSVFVLTQKPFFRYRSTWFTTAELNDDAISGPDANHDGDQWTVAEEFALNTDPTRPNGAPWSTGFENDGGLDEFFTFTLEVSPEAKSVVTYTGESGGTLQDFNPANAVTGFEPSTGTTLKVRDLTPISASDRRFLFLGFDIPPAELEE
;
A
#
# COMPACT_ATOMS: atom_id res chain seq x y z
N LEU A 1 -1.54 9.17 -12.19
CA LEU A 1 -1.17 10.45 -12.85
C LEU A 1 -1.40 10.50 -14.37
N GLN A 2 -1.81 9.39 -15.02
CA GLN A 2 -1.95 9.32 -16.47
C GLN A 2 -2.89 10.37 -17.07
N GLY A 3 -2.48 11.02 -18.16
CA GLY A 3 -3.29 12.01 -18.89
C GLY A 3 -3.32 13.41 -18.26
N ALA A 4 -2.46 13.65 -17.26
CA ALA A 4 -2.30 14.96 -16.66
C ALA A 4 -1.12 15.74 -17.27
N TYR A 5 -1.26 17.05 -17.38
CA TYR A 5 -0.17 17.97 -17.75
C TYR A 5 0.38 18.62 -16.49
N PHE A 6 1.70 18.63 -16.33
CA PHE A 6 2.36 19.19 -15.15
C PHE A 6 2.97 20.56 -15.44
N PHE A 7 2.88 21.44 -14.45
CA PHE A 7 3.42 22.80 -14.49
C PHE A 7 4.12 23.09 -13.18
N GLY A 8 5.30 23.71 -13.24
CA GLY A 8 5.99 24.22 -12.06
C GLY A 8 6.24 25.72 -12.17
N ASP A 9 6.08 26.43 -11.07
CA ASP A 9 6.45 27.85 -10.96
C ASP A 9 7.71 27.99 -10.09
N PHE A 10 8.77 28.44 -10.73
CA PHE A 10 10.04 28.77 -10.09
C PHE A 10 9.89 29.81 -8.96
N GLY A 11 9.01 30.80 -9.13
CA GLY A 11 8.87 31.92 -8.21
C GLY A 11 8.22 31.53 -6.89
N SER A 12 7.14 30.75 -6.94
CA SER A 12 6.41 30.28 -5.77
C SER A 12 6.85 28.92 -5.23
N ASN A 13 7.72 28.22 -5.96
CA ASN A 13 8.17 26.86 -5.65
C ASN A 13 7.00 25.87 -5.51
N ARG A 14 6.01 26.03 -6.41
CA ARG A 14 4.80 25.21 -6.45
C ARG A 14 4.71 24.51 -7.78
N PHE A 15 4.04 23.38 -7.81
CA PHE A 15 3.69 22.70 -9.05
C PHE A 15 2.23 22.26 -9.04
N TRP A 16 1.69 22.08 -10.23
CA TRP A 16 0.29 21.75 -10.49
C TRP A 16 0.23 20.64 -11.51
N SER A 17 -0.88 19.92 -11.50
CA SER A 17 -1.30 19.14 -12.65
C SER A 17 -2.68 19.58 -13.10
N VAL A 18 -2.94 19.49 -14.41
CA VAL A 18 -4.28 19.65 -14.96
C VAL A 18 -4.64 18.46 -15.83
N ARG A 19 -5.93 18.10 -15.84
CA ARG A 19 -6.48 17.22 -16.87
C ARG A 19 -7.23 18.04 -17.89
N TYR A 20 -7.03 17.72 -19.16
CA TYR A 20 -7.68 18.37 -20.29
C TYR A 20 -8.34 17.32 -21.17
N ASN A 21 -9.65 17.45 -21.40
CA ASN A 21 -10.43 16.49 -22.18
C ASN A 21 -10.52 16.83 -23.68
N GLY A 22 -9.71 17.76 -24.16
CA GLY A 22 -9.79 18.27 -25.53
C GLY A 22 -10.67 19.52 -25.70
N SER A 23 -11.47 19.89 -24.71
CA SER A 23 -12.38 21.06 -24.75
C SER A 23 -12.27 21.99 -23.53
N ALA A 24 -12.00 21.43 -22.34
CA ALA A 24 -11.87 22.19 -21.10
C ALA A 24 -10.89 21.51 -20.15
N ILE A 25 -10.36 22.30 -19.21
CA ILE A 25 -9.68 21.78 -18.03
C ILE A 25 -10.75 21.15 -17.14
N THR A 26 -10.64 19.85 -16.88
CA THR A 26 -11.58 19.10 -16.05
C THR A 26 -11.13 18.98 -14.61
N GLU A 27 -9.84 19.15 -14.37
CA GLU A 27 -9.22 19.02 -13.05
C GLU A 27 -8.00 19.94 -12.98
N LEU A 28 -7.81 20.62 -11.85
CA LEU A 28 -6.62 21.39 -11.52
C LEU A 28 -6.21 21.05 -10.08
N LEU A 29 -5.12 20.30 -9.94
CA LEU A 29 -4.55 19.95 -8.66
C LEU A 29 -3.31 20.79 -8.40
N ARG A 30 -3.22 21.38 -7.22
CA ARG A 30 -1.96 21.93 -6.71
C ARG A 30 -1.29 20.83 -5.91
N TRP A 31 -0.06 20.51 -6.25
CA TRP A 31 0.75 19.60 -5.48
C TRP A 31 1.50 20.41 -4.45
N ASP A 32 1.07 20.28 -3.20
CA ASP A 32 1.88 20.65 -2.07
C ASP A 32 2.35 19.37 -1.37
N PRO A 33 3.47 19.43 -0.66
CA PRO A 33 3.98 18.27 0.06
C PRO A 33 3.04 17.73 1.16
N THR A 34 1.97 18.46 1.47
CA THR A 34 0.92 18.07 2.41
C THR A 34 -0.24 17.38 1.71
N PHE A 35 -0.17 17.14 0.39
CA PHE A 35 -1.16 16.35 -0.31
C PHE A 35 -1.03 14.89 0.08
N ASP A 36 -2.09 14.33 0.64
CA ASP A 36 -2.04 13.02 1.27
C ASP A 36 -1.70 11.92 0.25
N ASN A 37 -2.15 11.97 -1.00
CA ASN A 37 -1.97 10.86 -1.95
C ASN A 37 -0.58 10.65 -2.56
N LEU A 38 0.39 11.47 -2.16
CA LEU A 38 1.67 11.57 -2.83
C LEU A 38 2.83 11.31 -1.89
N VAL A 39 3.73 10.44 -2.33
CA VAL A 39 5.01 10.24 -1.65
C VAL A 39 6.11 10.90 -2.50
N ILE A 40 6.89 11.76 -1.86
CA ILE A 40 8.05 12.42 -2.46
C ILE A 40 9.28 11.72 -1.90
N GLU A 41 9.98 10.94 -2.75
CA GLU A 41 11.18 10.21 -2.32
C GLU A 41 12.47 10.91 -2.78
N PRO A 42 13.52 10.98 -1.93
CA PRO A 42 13.56 10.51 -0.54
C PRO A 42 12.64 11.35 0.37
N ALA A 43 11.97 10.69 1.33
CA ALA A 43 11.10 11.36 2.31
C ALA A 43 11.82 12.57 2.95
N ALA A 44 11.46 13.78 2.53
CA ALA A 44 12.07 15.00 3.04
C ALA A 44 11.52 15.28 4.45
N ALA A 45 12.40 15.27 5.46
CA ALA A 45 12.04 15.47 6.89
C ALA A 45 11.27 16.78 7.16
N ALA A 46 11.36 17.74 6.25
CA ALA A 46 10.32 18.70 5.96
C ALA A 46 10.55 19.10 4.50
N PRO A 47 9.49 19.25 3.69
CA PRO A 47 9.64 19.53 2.27
C PRO A 47 9.89 21.02 2.09
N VAL A 48 11.08 21.46 2.51
CA VAL A 48 11.69 22.63 1.92
C VAL A 48 12.23 22.13 0.58
N PHE A 49 11.34 22.03 -0.42
CA PHE A 49 11.81 21.93 -1.78
C PHE A 49 12.84 23.05 -1.98
N GLY A 50 14.04 22.69 -2.44
CA GLY A 50 14.94 23.67 -3.05
C GLY A 50 14.19 24.45 -4.13
N LYS A 51 14.78 25.52 -4.67
CA LYS A 51 14.11 26.23 -5.76
C LYS A 51 13.82 25.26 -6.90
N PHE A 52 12.56 25.07 -7.23
CA PHE A 52 12.11 24.22 -8.33
C PHE A 52 12.92 24.51 -9.59
N ALA A 53 13.50 23.50 -10.23
CA ALA A 53 14.29 23.66 -11.44
C ALA A 53 13.54 23.15 -12.67
N SER A 54 13.03 21.91 -12.61
CA SER A 54 12.37 21.26 -13.72
C SER A 54 11.51 20.08 -13.28
N ILE A 55 10.57 19.69 -14.13
CA ILE A 55 9.88 18.39 -14.11
C ILE A 55 10.41 17.57 -15.29
N SER A 56 10.64 16.29 -15.08
CA SER A 56 10.96 15.34 -16.14
C SER A 56 10.21 14.03 -15.94
N GLU A 57 10.04 13.27 -17.01
CA GLU A 57 9.52 11.90 -16.96
C GLU A 57 10.68 10.94 -17.20
N GLY A 58 10.82 9.92 -16.36
CA GLY A 58 11.82 8.88 -16.52
C GLY A 58 11.45 7.85 -17.59
N GLY A 59 12.39 6.95 -17.92
CA GLY A 59 12.11 5.83 -18.82
C GLY A 59 11.16 4.77 -18.23
N ASP A 60 10.90 4.87 -16.93
CA ASP A 60 9.93 4.11 -16.15
C ASP A 60 8.52 4.74 -16.14
N GLY A 61 8.35 5.93 -16.73
CA GLY A 61 7.09 6.67 -16.72
C GLY A 61 6.80 7.39 -15.40
N GLU A 62 7.72 7.37 -14.44
CA GLU A 62 7.58 8.12 -13.19
C GLU A 62 7.94 9.59 -13.40
N ILE A 63 7.33 10.47 -12.61
CA ILE A 63 7.57 11.91 -12.68
C ILE A 63 8.65 12.31 -11.68
N TYR A 64 9.66 13.01 -12.16
CA TYR A 64 10.79 13.47 -11.37
C TYR A 64 10.78 14.99 -11.25
N ILE A 65 11.04 15.49 -10.04
CA ILE A 65 11.15 16.91 -9.73
C ILE A 65 12.60 17.21 -9.39
N CYS A 66 13.22 18.08 -10.18
CA CYS A 66 14.57 18.55 -9.92
C CYS A 66 14.52 19.90 -9.23
N THR A 67 15.41 20.11 -8.26
CA THR A 67 15.58 21.37 -7.54
C THR A 67 16.99 21.91 -7.69
N GLN A 68 17.14 23.22 -7.56
CA GLN A 68 18.44 23.88 -7.52
C GLN A 68 19.03 23.83 -6.11
N PRO A 69 20.37 23.93 -5.99
CA PRO A 69 21.03 24.10 -4.70
C PRO A 69 20.44 25.27 -3.91
N GLN A 70 20.18 25.06 -2.62
CA GLN A 70 19.81 26.15 -1.72
C GLN A 70 21.06 26.92 -1.29
N ILE A 71 21.32 28.06 -1.97
CA ILE A 71 22.48 28.94 -1.76
C ILE A 71 22.70 29.31 -0.27
N ASN A 72 21.65 29.35 0.56
CA ASN A 72 21.72 29.77 1.97
C ASN A 72 21.71 28.62 2.99
N ALA A 73 21.57 27.36 2.57
CA ALA A 73 21.40 26.22 3.49
C ALA A 73 22.69 25.39 3.69
N GLY A 74 23.81 25.80 3.07
CA GLY A 74 25.02 24.97 3.03
C GLY A 74 24.90 23.76 2.11
N ASP A 75 23.77 23.64 1.40
CA ASP A 75 23.56 22.60 0.40
C ASP A 75 24.22 23.00 -0.91
N SER A 76 25.19 22.20 -1.35
CA SER A 76 25.98 22.46 -2.56
C SER A 76 25.42 21.74 -3.78
N GLY A 77 24.38 20.91 -3.63
CA GLY A 77 23.78 20.13 -4.70
C GLY A 77 22.32 20.48 -4.94
N GLY A 78 21.86 20.31 -6.19
CA GLY A 78 20.44 20.18 -6.45
C GLY A 78 19.96 18.80 -6.02
N SER A 79 18.67 18.67 -5.69
CA SER A 79 18.06 17.37 -5.36
C SER A 79 17.13 16.92 -6.47
N VAL A 80 17.05 15.61 -6.68
CA VAL A 80 16.06 14.98 -7.54
C VAL A 80 15.10 14.22 -6.64
N PHE A 81 13.82 14.48 -6.81
CA PHE A 81 12.74 13.78 -6.14
C PHE A 81 11.92 13.00 -7.15
N VAL A 82 11.39 11.85 -6.75
CA VAL A 82 10.40 11.12 -7.55
C VAL A 82 9.02 11.29 -6.94
N LEU A 83 8.04 11.49 -7.81
CA LEU A 83 6.64 11.68 -7.51
C LEU A 83 5.93 10.34 -7.60
N THR A 84 5.77 9.64 -6.48
CA THR A 84 5.12 8.33 -6.46
C THR A 84 3.72 8.40 -5.86
N GLN A 85 2.84 7.50 -6.29
CA GLN A 85 1.53 7.31 -5.68
C GLN A 85 1.66 6.41 -4.45
N LYS A 86 0.87 6.69 -3.41
CA LYS A 86 0.71 5.79 -2.26
C LYS A 86 0.36 4.36 -2.71
N PRO A 87 0.84 3.32 -1.99
CA PRO A 87 0.63 1.91 -2.33
C PRO A 87 -0.82 1.55 -2.69
N PHE A 88 -1.78 1.95 -1.86
CA PHE A 88 -3.20 1.62 -2.08
C PHE A 88 -3.75 2.24 -3.38
N PHE A 89 -3.37 3.47 -3.70
CA PHE A 89 -3.78 4.16 -4.92
C PHE A 89 -3.21 3.52 -6.17
N ARG A 90 -1.95 3.07 -6.10
CA ARG A 90 -1.32 2.32 -7.17
C ARG A 90 -2.07 1.01 -7.41
N TYR A 91 -2.42 0.29 -6.34
CA TYR A 91 -3.23 -0.92 -6.42
C TYR A 91 -4.58 -0.66 -7.10
N ARG A 92 -5.36 0.32 -6.62
CA ARG A 92 -6.65 0.70 -7.24
C ARG A 92 -6.50 1.02 -8.72
N SER A 93 -5.47 1.79 -9.11
CA SER A 93 -5.25 2.18 -10.50
C SER A 93 -4.90 1.03 -11.44
N THR A 94 -4.53 -0.14 -10.89
CA THR A 94 -4.26 -1.36 -11.67
C THR A 94 -5.55 -2.07 -12.06
N TRP A 95 -6.57 -1.99 -11.20
CA TRP A 95 -7.80 -2.79 -11.33
C TRP A 95 -8.99 -2.01 -11.87
N PHE A 96 -9.08 -0.71 -11.54
CA PHE A 96 -10.22 0.12 -11.86
C PHE A 96 -9.94 1.09 -13.02
N THR A 97 -10.95 1.31 -13.85
CA THR A 97 -10.93 2.35 -14.88
C THR A 97 -10.95 3.75 -14.25
N THR A 98 -10.59 4.77 -15.02
CA THR A 98 -10.68 6.17 -14.54
C THR A 98 -12.10 6.56 -14.10
N ALA A 99 -13.15 6.00 -14.70
CA ALA A 99 -14.52 6.30 -14.28
C ALA A 99 -14.81 5.69 -12.90
N GLU A 100 -14.40 4.44 -12.68
CA GLU A 100 -14.59 3.72 -11.42
C GLU A 100 -13.71 4.28 -10.29
N LEU A 101 -12.50 4.76 -10.61
CA LEU A 101 -11.64 5.46 -9.65
C LEU A 101 -12.27 6.76 -9.11
N ASN A 102 -13.19 7.37 -9.86
CA ASN A 102 -13.94 8.56 -9.42
C ASN A 102 -15.25 8.21 -8.68
N ASP A 103 -15.52 6.92 -8.44
CA ASP A 103 -16.69 6.43 -7.71
C ASP A 103 -16.23 5.63 -6.48
N ASP A 104 -16.28 6.29 -5.31
CA ASP A 104 -15.86 5.69 -4.04
C ASP A 104 -16.69 4.46 -3.66
N ALA A 105 -17.93 4.35 -4.14
CA ALA A 105 -18.75 3.16 -3.87
C ALA A 105 -18.28 1.93 -4.65
N ILE A 106 -17.43 2.12 -5.67
CA ILE A 106 -16.84 1.06 -6.48
C ILE A 106 -15.40 0.80 -6.07
N SER A 107 -14.58 1.84 -5.94
CA SER A 107 -13.14 1.67 -5.76
C SER A 107 -12.59 2.19 -4.43
N GLY A 108 -13.43 2.79 -3.58
CA GLY A 108 -13.01 3.27 -2.26
C GLY A 108 -12.57 2.15 -1.32
N PRO A 109 -11.84 2.46 -0.25
CA PRO A 109 -11.28 1.47 0.68
C PRO A 109 -12.34 0.55 1.31
N ASP A 110 -13.55 1.06 1.55
CA ASP A 110 -14.67 0.32 2.12
C ASP A 110 -15.61 -0.29 1.05
N ALA A 111 -15.33 -0.07 -0.23
CA ALA A 111 -16.14 -0.62 -1.31
C ALA A 111 -15.97 -2.14 -1.37
N ASN A 112 -17.05 -2.85 -1.69
CA ASN A 112 -17.07 -4.29 -1.96
C ASN A 112 -17.76 -4.46 -3.32
N HIS A 113 -16.98 -4.22 -4.37
CA HIS A 113 -17.50 -4.09 -5.73
C HIS A 113 -17.96 -5.43 -6.30
N ASP A 114 -17.25 -6.50 -5.96
CA ASP A 114 -17.45 -7.83 -6.54
C ASP A 114 -18.46 -8.69 -5.75
N GLY A 115 -18.76 -8.31 -4.50
CA GLY A 115 -19.77 -8.92 -3.65
C GLY A 115 -19.28 -10.11 -2.83
N ASP A 116 -17.96 -10.36 -2.72
CA ASP A 116 -17.42 -11.50 -1.97
C ASP A 116 -17.29 -11.28 -0.45
N GLN A 117 -17.65 -10.07 0.01
CA GLN A 117 -17.59 -9.60 1.40
C GLN A 117 -16.23 -9.06 1.83
N TRP A 118 -15.26 -8.95 0.92
CA TRP A 118 -14.05 -8.21 1.17
C TRP A 118 -14.15 -6.79 0.65
N THR A 119 -13.56 -5.86 1.40
CA THR A 119 -13.42 -4.49 0.91
C THR A 119 -12.17 -4.35 0.06
N VAL A 120 -12.12 -3.35 -0.83
CA VAL A 120 -10.95 -3.08 -1.68
C VAL A 120 -9.67 -2.91 -0.85
N ALA A 121 -9.76 -2.37 0.38
CA ALA A 121 -8.63 -2.27 1.30
C ALA A 121 -8.16 -3.64 1.83
N GLU A 122 -9.08 -4.53 2.17
CA GLU A 122 -8.75 -5.91 2.58
C GLU A 122 -8.09 -6.68 1.41
N GLU A 123 -8.63 -6.50 0.22
CA GLU A 123 -8.09 -7.09 -1.01
C GLU A 123 -6.71 -6.55 -1.38
N PHE A 124 -6.44 -5.27 -1.12
CA PHE A 124 -5.10 -4.70 -1.22
C PHE A 124 -4.13 -5.40 -0.26
N ALA A 125 -4.52 -5.60 1.00
CA ALA A 125 -3.69 -6.33 1.97
C ALA A 125 -3.44 -7.79 1.53
N LEU A 126 -4.46 -8.43 0.96
CA LEU A 126 -4.42 -9.84 0.56
C LEU A 126 -3.94 -10.07 -0.88
N ASN A 127 -3.62 -9.00 -1.63
CA ASN A 127 -3.20 -9.04 -3.03
C ASN A 127 -4.19 -9.75 -3.97
N THR A 128 -5.48 -9.51 -3.79
CA THR A 128 -6.55 -10.12 -4.60
C THR A 128 -7.05 -9.17 -5.71
N ASP A 129 -7.91 -9.68 -6.60
CA ASP A 129 -8.51 -8.90 -7.70
C ASP A 129 -9.86 -8.33 -7.22
N PRO A 130 -9.98 -7.01 -7.01
CA PRO A 130 -11.17 -6.41 -6.41
C PRO A 130 -12.32 -6.22 -7.39
N THR A 131 -12.18 -6.77 -8.59
CA THR A 131 -13.20 -6.75 -9.64
C THR A 131 -13.91 -8.09 -9.80
N ARG A 132 -13.51 -9.12 -9.02
CA ARG A 132 -14.02 -10.48 -9.18
C ARG A 132 -14.03 -11.22 -7.85
N PRO A 133 -15.14 -11.92 -7.51
CA PRO A 133 -15.22 -12.65 -6.26
C PRO A 133 -14.04 -13.59 -6.04
N ASN A 134 -13.36 -13.42 -4.90
CA ASN A 134 -12.20 -14.21 -4.55
C ASN A 134 -12.58 -15.37 -3.61
N GLY A 135 -11.86 -16.48 -3.76
CA GLY A 135 -11.81 -17.50 -2.73
C GLY A 135 -10.76 -17.13 -1.70
N ALA A 136 -10.72 -17.86 -0.58
CA ALA A 136 -9.63 -17.81 0.39
C ALA A 136 -8.24 -17.82 -0.30
N PRO A 137 -7.45 -16.72 -0.30
CA PRO A 137 -6.13 -16.64 -0.95
C PRO A 137 -5.03 -17.38 -0.18
N TRP A 138 -5.42 -18.13 0.85
CA TRP A 138 -4.51 -18.78 1.76
C TRP A 138 -4.49 -20.29 1.59
N SER A 139 -3.33 -20.86 1.91
CA SER A 139 -3.17 -22.29 2.06
C SER A 139 -2.93 -22.64 3.52
N THR A 140 -3.47 -23.78 3.95
CA THR A 140 -3.24 -24.31 5.29
C THR A 140 -2.26 -25.46 5.21
N GLY A 141 -1.43 -25.61 6.23
CA GLY A 141 -0.49 -26.71 6.29
C GLY A 141 0.02 -26.94 7.69
N PHE A 142 1.10 -27.69 7.76
CA PHE A 142 1.73 -28.05 9.01
C PHE A 142 3.24 -27.81 8.95
N GLU A 143 3.82 -27.42 10.08
CA GLU A 143 5.25 -27.19 10.25
C GLU A 143 5.76 -27.94 11.48
N ASN A 144 6.95 -28.53 11.38
CA ASN A 144 7.70 -29.02 12.54
C ASN A 144 8.81 -28.02 12.89
N ASP A 145 9.02 -27.77 14.17
CA ASP A 145 10.06 -26.86 14.68
C ASP A 145 11.45 -27.53 14.83
N GLY A 146 11.64 -28.68 14.18
CA GLY A 146 12.81 -29.54 14.37
C GLY A 146 12.62 -30.61 15.46
N GLY A 147 11.49 -30.60 16.17
CA GLY A 147 11.05 -31.66 17.09
C GLY A 147 10.12 -32.70 16.46
N LEU A 148 9.36 -33.37 17.34
CA LEU A 148 8.26 -34.29 16.96
C LEU A 148 6.90 -33.58 16.94
N ASP A 149 6.85 -32.32 17.38
CA ASP A 149 5.63 -31.55 17.45
C ASP A 149 5.34 -30.90 16.10
N GLU A 150 4.08 -31.02 15.68
CA GLU A 150 3.54 -30.46 14.44
C GLU A 150 2.60 -29.30 14.80
N PHE A 151 2.77 -28.18 14.10
CA PHE A 151 2.05 -26.93 14.35
C PHE A 151 1.19 -26.58 13.14
N PHE A 152 -0.05 -26.15 13.38
CA PHE A 152 -0.93 -25.68 12.32
C PHE A 152 -0.43 -24.33 11.78
N THR A 153 -0.42 -24.21 10.46
CA THR A 153 0.05 -23.02 9.75
C THR A 153 -0.94 -22.58 8.70
N PHE A 154 -0.85 -21.30 8.39
CA PHE A 154 -1.57 -20.63 7.34
C PHE A 154 -0.57 -19.76 6.57
N THR A 155 -0.60 -19.82 5.25
CA THR A 155 0.25 -19.01 4.37
C THR A 155 -0.58 -18.31 3.32
N LEU A 156 -0.20 -17.08 2.96
CA LEU A 156 -0.77 -16.36 1.82
C LEU A 156 0.27 -15.47 1.16
N GLU A 157 0.02 -15.09 -0.10
CA GLU A 157 0.83 -14.09 -0.80
C GLU A 157 0.24 -12.70 -0.54
N VAL A 158 1.04 -11.78 -0.01
CA VAL A 158 0.66 -10.36 0.11
C VAL A 158 1.30 -9.52 -0.98
N SER A 159 0.73 -8.34 -1.23
CA SER A 159 1.30 -7.39 -2.18
C SER A 159 2.61 -6.86 -1.61
N PRO A 160 3.70 -6.79 -2.41
CA PRO A 160 4.92 -6.10 -2.00
C PRO A 160 4.67 -4.67 -1.52
N GLU A 161 3.73 -3.98 -2.17
CA GLU A 161 3.30 -2.62 -1.84
C GLU A 161 2.52 -2.56 -0.52
N ALA A 162 1.63 -3.53 -0.28
CA ALA A 162 0.92 -3.65 0.99
C ALA A 162 1.86 -3.92 2.16
N LYS A 163 2.92 -4.72 1.96
CA LYS A 163 3.88 -5.05 3.02
C LYS A 163 4.55 -3.81 3.66
N SER A 164 4.74 -2.72 2.91
CA SER A 164 5.34 -1.50 3.46
C SER A 164 4.41 -0.70 4.37
N VAL A 165 3.09 -0.94 4.33
CA VAL A 165 2.09 -0.09 4.98
C VAL A 165 1.10 -0.85 5.85
N VAL A 166 0.91 -2.15 5.63
CA VAL A 166 -0.02 -2.99 6.38
C VAL A 166 0.71 -3.72 7.51
N THR A 167 0.15 -3.65 8.72
CA THR A 167 0.60 -4.45 9.86
C THR A 167 -0.23 -5.72 9.96
N TYR A 168 0.41 -6.89 9.89
CA TYR A 168 -0.24 -8.19 10.01
C TYR A 168 -0.08 -8.76 11.41
N THR A 169 -1.18 -9.20 12.02
CA THR A 169 -1.19 -9.81 13.37
C THR A 169 -1.85 -11.17 13.30
N GLY A 170 -1.10 -12.21 13.63
CA GLY A 170 -1.62 -13.56 13.78
C GLY A 170 -2.06 -13.79 15.22
N GLU A 171 -3.21 -14.44 15.38
CA GLU A 171 -3.76 -14.77 16.69
C GLU A 171 -4.28 -16.20 16.69
N SER A 172 -4.26 -16.85 17.86
CA SER A 172 -4.85 -18.19 17.99
C SER A 172 -5.55 -18.41 19.33
N GLY A 173 -6.59 -19.24 19.29
CA GLY A 173 -7.50 -19.51 20.41
C GLY A 173 -8.07 -20.93 20.38
N GLY A 174 -8.62 -21.42 21.50
CA GLY A 174 -9.34 -22.70 21.54
C GLY A 174 -10.79 -22.61 21.03
N THR A 175 -11.31 -21.39 20.94
CA THR A 175 -12.66 -21.01 20.55
C THR A 175 -12.62 -19.83 19.56
N LEU A 176 -13.78 -19.38 19.10
CA LEU A 176 -13.87 -18.19 18.24
C LEU A 176 -13.95 -16.88 19.08
N GLN A 177 -13.77 -16.96 20.40
CA GLN A 177 -13.95 -15.86 21.34
C GLN A 177 -12.70 -15.54 22.17
N ASP A 178 -11.62 -16.34 22.04
CA ASP A 178 -10.42 -16.29 22.89
C ASP A 178 -9.12 -16.14 22.09
N PHE A 179 -9.18 -15.43 20.96
CA PHE A 179 -7.99 -15.14 20.17
C PHE A 179 -6.97 -14.33 20.99
N ASN A 180 -5.70 -14.73 20.90
CA ASN A 180 -4.60 -14.06 21.57
C ASN A 180 -3.36 -14.06 20.65
N PRO A 181 -2.76 -12.89 20.36
CA PRO A 181 -1.57 -12.79 19.53
C PRO A 181 -0.35 -13.48 20.15
N ALA A 182 -0.30 -13.63 21.47
CA ALA A 182 0.79 -14.34 22.15
C ALA A 182 0.83 -15.84 21.85
N ASN A 183 -0.24 -16.40 21.28
CA ASN A 183 -0.34 -17.81 20.93
C ASN A 183 0.00 -18.10 19.46
N ALA A 184 0.39 -17.09 18.67
CA ALA A 184 0.75 -17.27 17.27
C ALA A 184 2.03 -16.51 16.93
N VAL A 185 2.68 -16.93 15.85
CA VAL A 185 3.81 -16.21 15.25
C VAL A 185 3.44 -15.86 13.83
N THR A 186 3.66 -14.60 13.48
CA THR A 186 3.48 -14.07 12.13
C THR A 186 4.83 -13.64 11.58
N GLY A 187 5.15 -14.06 10.36
CA GLY A 187 6.40 -13.69 9.72
C GLY A 187 6.35 -13.86 8.22
N PHE A 188 7.17 -13.09 7.51
CA PHE A 188 7.35 -13.26 6.07
C PHE A 188 8.39 -14.33 5.80
N GLU A 189 8.13 -15.18 4.80
CA GLU A 189 9.13 -16.12 4.33
C GLU A 189 10.32 -15.34 3.72
N PRO A 190 11.56 -15.54 4.20
CA PRO A 190 12.70 -14.76 3.74
C PRO A 190 13.03 -14.92 2.26
N SER A 191 12.66 -16.07 1.67
CA SER A 191 12.97 -16.43 0.28
C SER A 191 12.13 -15.67 -0.74
N THR A 192 10.88 -15.34 -0.41
CA THR A 192 9.96 -14.62 -1.32
C THR A 192 9.81 -13.17 -0.91
N GLY A 193 9.83 -12.90 0.41
CA GLY A 193 9.56 -11.58 0.95
C GLY A 193 8.09 -11.16 0.85
N THR A 194 7.23 -11.91 0.18
CA THR A 194 5.78 -11.65 -0.03
C THR A 194 4.90 -12.74 0.56
N THR A 195 5.44 -13.92 0.86
CA THR A 195 4.66 -14.97 1.50
C THR A 195 4.56 -14.68 2.99
N LEU A 196 3.37 -14.32 3.47
CA LEU A 196 3.08 -14.19 4.89
C LEU A 196 2.75 -15.58 5.44
N LYS A 197 3.38 -15.94 6.55
CA LYS A 197 3.11 -17.17 7.29
C LYS A 197 2.64 -16.85 8.70
N VAL A 198 1.56 -17.48 9.11
CA VAL A 198 1.05 -17.48 10.49
C VAL A 198 1.09 -18.91 11.01
N ARG A 199 1.61 -19.10 12.22
CA ARG A 199 1.76 -20.40 12.87
C ARG A 199 1.21 -20.35 14.30
N ASP A 200 0.41 -21.33 14.69
CA ASP A 200 0.03 -21.53 16.10
C ASP A 200 1.25 -21.96 16.93
N LEU A 201 1.39 -21.48 18.15
CA LEU A 201 2.43 -21.89 19.09
C LEU A 201 2.03 -23.11 19.94
N THR A 202 0.79 -23.57 19.84
CA THR A 202 0.31 -24.80 20.48
C THR A 202 0.45 -25.96 19.50
N PRO A 203 1.22 -27.03 19.83
CA PRO A 203 1.26 -28.24 19.03
C PRO A 203 -0.13 -28.84 18.83
N ILE A 204 -0.37 -29.45 17.67
CA ILE A 204 -1.66 -30.11 17.37
C ILE A 204 -1.93 -31.25 18.36
N SER A 205 -0.89 -31.89 18.85
CA SER A 205 -0.96 -32.94 19.88
C SER A 205 -1.43 -32.44 21.25
N ALA A 206 -1.33 -31.14 21.52
CA ALA A 206 -1.56 -30.54 22.83
C ALA A 206 -2.97 -29.94 23.01
N SER A 207 -3.80 -29.92 21.96
CA SER A 207 -5.17 -29.41 22.03
C SER A 207 -6.09 -30.13 21.05
N ASP A 208 -7.31 -30.44 21.49
CA ASP A 208 -8.33 -31.07 20.63
C ASP A 208 -8.84 -30.13 19.53
N ARG A 209 -8.80 -28.81 19.76
CA ARG A 209 -9.25 -27.80 18.79
C ARG A 209 -8.49 -26.49 18.96
N ARG A 210 -8.12 -25.89 17.85
CA ARG A 210 -7.50 -24.56 17.77
C ARG A 210 -8.01 -23.80 16.55
N PHE A 211 -8.06 -22.49 16.66
CA PHE A 211 -8.37 -21.57 15.57
C PHE A 211 -7.20 -20.63 15.38
N LEU A 212 -6.95 -20.29 14.12
CA LEU A 212 -5.99 -19.28 13.73
C LEU A 212 -6.77 -18.14 13.07
N PHE A 213 -6.42 -16.91 13.44
CA PHE A 213 -6.98 -15.69 12.89
C PHE A 213 -5.84 -14.82 12.38
N LEU A 214 -6.06 -14.14 11.27
CA LEU A 214 -5.19 -13.11 10.74
C LEU A 214 -5.94 -11.79 10.78
N GLY A 215 -5.47 -10.87 11.62
CA GLY A 215 -5.84 -9.47 11.55
C GLY A 215 -4.83 -8.72 10.68
N PHE A 216 -5.31 -7.66 10.03
CA PHE A 216 -4.46 -6.68 9.36
C PHE A 216 -4.96 -5.29 9.71
N ASP A 217 -4.02 -4.36 9.87
CA ASP A 217 -4.28 -2.95 10.15
C ASP A 217 -3.62 -2.12 9.06
N ILE A 218 -4.43 -1.30 8.40
CA ILE A 218 -4.00 -0.37 7.37
C ILE A 218 -4.19 1.03 7.93
N PRO A 219 -3.13 1.81 8.13
CA PRO A 219 -3.25 3.15 8.68
C PRO A 219 -4.23 3.98 7.83
N PRO A 220 -5.19 4.73 8.41
CA PRO A 220 -6.13 5.54 7.66
C PRO A 220 -5.45 6.51 6.69
N ALA A 221 -4.30 7.06 7.11
CA ALA A 221 -3.49 7.91 6.26
C ALA A 221 -3.10 7.22 4.94
N GLU A 222 -2.92 5.91 4.88
CA GLU A 222 -2.58 5.18 3.66
C GLU A 222 -3.78 4.92 2.74
N LEU A 223 -5.01 5.15 3.23
CA LEU A 223 -6.27 4.91 2.54
C LEU A 223 -7.00 6.20 2.11
N GLU A 224 -6.73 7.33 2.77
CA GLU A 224 -7.40 8.62 2.52
C GLU A 224 -6.91 9.31 1.22
N GLU A 225 -7.86 9.92 0.47
CA GLU A 225 -7.64 10.74 -0.74
C GLU A 225 -7.31 12.22 -0.48
#